data_AF-A0A0G1N8Y9-F1
#
_entry.id   AF-A0A0G1N8Y9-F1
#
_cell.length_a   1.000
_cell.length_b   1.000
_cell.length_c   1.000
_cell.angle_alpha   90.00
_cell.angle_beta   90.00
_cell.angle_gamma   90.00
#
_symmetry.space_group_name_H-M   'P 1'
#
loop_
_entity.id
_entity.type
_entity.pdbx_description
1 polymer ?
#
loop_
_entity_poly.entity_id
_entity_poly.type
_entity_poly.pdbx_seq_one_letter_code
_entity_poly.pdbx_strand_id
1 'polypeptide(L)'
;DNVPFTQASFYGDWQKELGRAVKRFLVYSDGEIVAYFQLIKYPLLFGKSYLYIPYGPVVRSVARDFFVALKQKLKRIAKIEKAIFVSEK
;
A
#
# COMPACT_ATOMS: atom_id res chain seq x y z
N ASP A 1 3.04 5.14 19.14
CA ASP A 1 3.16 4.71 17.72
C ASP A 1 3.35 5.90 16.80
N ASN A 2 4.54 6.05 16.22
CA ASN A 2 4.82 7.07 15.18
C ASN A 2 4.33 6.55 13.83
N VAL A 3 3.05 6.78 13.53
CA VAL A 3 2.48 6.52 12.21
C VAL A 3 2.92 7.65 11.27
N PRO A 4 3.56 7.36 10.12
CA PRO A 4 3.83 8.38 9.12
C PRO A 4 2.55 9.11 8.74
N PHE A 5 2.61 10.43 8.59
CA PHE A 5 1.47 11.27 8.18
C PHE A 5 0.73 10.68 6.98
N THR A 6 1.46 10.15 6.01
CA THR A 6 0.93 9.57 4.77
C THR A 6 0.27 8.20 4.92
N GLN A 7 0.42 7.55 6.07
CA GLN A 7 -0.23 6.29 6.42
C GLN A 7 -1.41 6.48 7.38
N ALA A 8 -1.66 7.71 7.84
CA ALA A 8 -2.83 8.06 8.61
C ALA A 8 -4.11 8.08 7.74
N SER A 9 -5.26 7.77 8.35
CA SER A 9 -6.55 7.69 7.64
C SER A 9 -6.87 8.94 6.85
N PHE A 10 -6.69 10.11 7.49
CA PHE A 10 -7.06 11.40 6.88
C PHE A 10 -6.29 11.63 5.57
N TYR A 11 -5.02 11.20 5.47
CA TYR A 11 -4.24 11.37 4.25
C TYR A 11 -4.84 10.51 3.13
N GLY A 12 -5.22 9.27 3.43
CA GLY A 12 -5.93 8.42 2.49
C GLY A 12 -7.25 9.03 2.00
N ASP A 13 -8.01 9.67 2.89
CA ASP A 13 -9.29 10.31 2.55
C ASP A 13 -9.07 11.57 1.69
N TRP A 14 -8.08 12.40 2.04
CA TRP A 14 -7.66 13.53 1.22
C TRP A 14 -7.23 13.10 -0.20
N GLN A 15 -6.53 11.98 -0.34
CA GLN A 15 -6.15 11.45 -1.66
C GLN A 15 -7.38 11.03 -2.49
N LYS A 16 -8.44 10.52 -1.85
CA LYS A 16 -9.71 10.21 -2.54
C LYS A 16 -10.43 11.47 -3.01
N GLU A 17 -10.43 12.53 -2.20
CA GLU A 17 -10.99 13.85 -2.59
C GLU A 17 -10.30 14.42 -3.83
N LEU A 18 -9.00 14.14 -3.99
CA LEU A 18 -8.23 14.47 -5.20
C LEU A 18 -8.51 13.51 -6.39
N GLY A 19 -9.52 12.66 -6.30
CA GLY A 19 -9.95 11.74 -7.36
C GLY A 19 -9.09 10.48 -7.49
N ARG A 20 -8.24 10.16 -6.50
CA ARG A 20 -7.38 8.96 -6.56
C ARG A 20 -8.06 7.76 -5.92
N ALA A 21 -7.78 6.58 -6.47
CA ALA A 21 -8.22 5.34 -5.82
C ALA A 21 -7.24 4.99 -4.69
N VAL A 22 -7.77 4.78 -3.49
CA VAL A 22 -7.00 4.42 -2.30
C VAL A 22 -7.54 3.12 -1.72
N LYS A 23 -6.66 2.14 -1.51
CA LYS A 23 -6.96 0.87 -0.85
C LYS A 23 -6.14 0.75 0.43
N ARG A 24 -6.77 0.38 1.54
CA ARG A 24 -6.10 0.14 2.82
C ARG A 24 -6.02 -1.36 3.07
N PHE A 25 -4.87 -1.81 3.55
CA PHE A 25 -4.59 -3.21 3.82
C PHE A 25 -4.19 -3.37 5.28
N LEU A 26 -4.75 -4.41 5.90
CA LEU A 26 -4.30 -4.96 7.18
C LEU A 26 -3.67 -6.31 6.86
N VAL A 27 -2.51 -6.59 7.47
CA VAL A 27 -1.82 -7.86 7.35
C VAL A 27 -1.91 -8.57 8.69
N TYR A 28 -2.40 -9.81 8.65
CA TYR A 28 -2.62 -10.63 9.83
C TYR A 28 -1.59 -11.77 9.90
N SER A 29 -1.13 -12.07 11.11
CA SER A 29 -0.42 -13.31 11.47
C SER A 29 -1.03 -13.85 12.74
N ASP A 30 -1.44 -15.11 12.76
CA ASP A 30 -1.98 -15.78 13.96
C ASP A 30 -3.13 -15.01 14.64
N GLY A 31 -3.96 -14.33 13.84
CA GLY A 31 -5.09 -13.52 14.32
C GLY A 31 -4.74 -12.07 14.66
N GLU A 32 -3.46 -11.72 14.75
CA GLU A 32 -2.99 -10.38 15.12
C GLU A 32 -2.61 -9.52 13.93
N ILE A 33 -2.85 -8.20 14.02
CA ILE A 33 -2.44 -7.24 12.99
C ILE A 33 -0.94 -6.97 13.12
N VAL A 34 -0.15 -7.52 12.20
CA VAL A 34 1.31 -7.38 12.18
C VAL A 34 1.78 -6.19 11.35
N ALA A 35 1.01 -5.76 10.36
CA ALA A 35 1.31 -4.58 9.57
C ALA A 35 0.04 -3.97 8.97
N TYR A 36 0.13 -2.70 8.60
CA TYR A 36 -0.87 -2.05 7.78
C TYR A 36 -0.22 -1.07 6.81
N PHE A 37 -0.91 -0.83 5.71
CA PHE A 37 -0.52 0.20 4.77
C PHE A 37 -1.68 0.66 3.91
N GLN A 38 -1.56 1.86 3.35
CA GLN A 38 -2.42 2.33 2.28
C GLN A 38 -1.68 2.38 0.96
N LEU A 39 -2.40 2.01 -0.10
CA LEU A 39 -1.95 1.97 -1.47
C LEU A 39 -2.77 2.98 -2.27
N ILE A 40 -2.09 3.95 -2.87
CA ILE A 40 -2.67 5.00 -3.69
C ILE A 40 -2.36 4.67 -5.15
N LYS A 41 -3.38 4.71 -6.01
CA LYS A 41 -3.24 4.50 -7.44
C LYS A 41 -3.24 5.84 -8.18
N TYR A 42 -2.19 6.07 -8.95
CA TYR A 42 -2.05 7.17 -9.88
C TYR A 42 -2.30 6.66 -11.31
N PRO A 43 -3.29 7.18 -12.04
CA PRO A 43 -3.45 6.86 -13.45
C PRO A 43 -2.29 7.46 -14.26
N LEU A 44 -1.85 6.74 -15.28
CA LEU A 44 -0.88 7.18 -16.27
C LEU A 44 -1.48 7.08 -17.68
N LEU A 45 -0.75 7.61 -18.66
CA LEU A 45 -1.11 7.45 -20.07
C LEU A 45 -1.24 5.98 -20.47
N PHE A 46 -2.03 5.72 -21.52
CA PHE A 46 -2.26 4.38 -22.09
C PHE A 46 -2.89 3.36 -21.13
N GLY A 47 -3.69 3.83 -20.16
CA GLY A 47 -4.39 2.97 -19.21
C GLY A 47 -3.45 2.22 -18.25
N LYS A 48 -2.20 2.70 -18.12
CA LYS A 48 -1.24 2.23 -17.11
C LYS A 48 -1.47 2.93 -15.78
N SER A 49 -0.84 2.42 -14.74
CA SER A 49 -0.87 3.07 -13.43
C SER A 49 0.47 3.04 -12.71
N TYR A 50 0.57 3.87 -11.70
CA TYR A 50 1.62 3.84 -10.68
C TYR A 50 0.95 3.60 -9.33
N LEU A 51 1.53 2.68 -8.56
CA LEU A 51 1.05 2.26 -7.26
C LEU A 51 2.00 2.76 -6.19
N TYR A 52 1.48 3.51 -5.22
CA TYR A 52 2.30 4.18 -4.22
C TYR A 52 1.86 3.81 -2.80
N ILE A 53 2.82 3.39 -1.98
CA ILE A 53 2.66 3.05 -0.57
C ILE A 53 3.52 4.03 0.24
N PRO A 54 3.05 5.27 0.47
CA PRO A 54 3.90 6.35 0.94
C PRO A 54 4.48 6.08 2.33
N TYR A 55 5.81 5.88 2.43
CA TYR A 55 6.51 5.58 3.68
C TYR A 55 5.95 4.36 4.43
N GLY A 56 5.43 3.38 3.70
CA GLY A 56 4.89 2.14 4.26
C GLY A 56 5.63 0.89 3.76
N PRO A 57 5.25 -0.30 4.25
CA PRO A 57 4.20 -0.52 5.25
C PRO A 57 4.60 -0.10 6.66
N VAL A 58 3.61 0.22 7.50
CA VAL A 58 3.83 0.38 8.95
C VAL A 58 3.78 -0.99 9.58
N VAL A 59 4.89 -1.42 10.18
CA VAL A 59 5.04 -2.78 10.70
C VAL A 59 5.22 -2.77 12.21
N ARG A 60 4.48 -3.64 12.91
CA ARG A 60 4.59 -3.83 14.36
C ARG A 60 5.54 -4.97 14.73
N SER A 61 5.46 -6.08 14.01
CA SER A 61 6.31 -7.26 14.20
C SER A 61 6.50 -7.94 12.85
N VAL A 62 7.75 -8.28 12.49
CA VAL A 62 8.05 -9.00 11.24
C VAL A 62 8.60 -10.38 11.51
N ALA A 63 7.92 -11.40 11.00
CA ALA A 63 8.58 -12.64 10.63
C ALA A 63 9.47 -12.40 9.39
N ARG A 64 10.55 -13.19 9.25
CA ARG A 64 11.50 -13.08 8.13
C ARG A 64 10.83 -13.12 6.75
N ASP A 65 9.73 -13.87 6.63
CA ASP A 65 9.04 -14.11 5.36
C ASP A 65 7.97 -13.07 5.02
N PHE A 66 7.69 -12.13 5.93
CA PHE A 66 6.65 -11.09 5.75
C PHE A 66 6.86 -10.30 4.45
N PHE A 67 8.07 -9.78 4.23
CA PHE A 67 8.37 -8.96 3.05
C PHE A 67 8.31 -9.76 1.75
N VAL A 68 8.63 -11.06 1.80
CA VAL A 68 8.51 -11.96 0.64
C VAL A 68 7.03 -12.11 0.27
N ALA A 69 6.17 -12.42 1.24
CA ALA A 69 4.73 -12.54 1.04
C ALA A 69 4.10 -11.23 0.57
N LEU A 70 4.48 -10.10 1.18
CA LEU A 70 4.00 -8.77 0.80
C LEU A 70 4.39 -8.45 -0.65
N LYS A 71 5.66 -8.66 -1.03
CA LYS A 71 6.14 -8.44 -2.40
C LYS A 71 5.38 -9.30 -3.42
N GLN A 72 5.10 -10.56 -3.10
CA GLN A 72 4.29 -11.42 -3.97
C GLN A 72 2.86 -10.90 -4.12
N LYS A 73 2.23 -10.45 -3.03
CA LYS A 73 0.88 -9.86 -3.07
C LYS A 73 0.85 -8.56 -3.87
N LEU A 74 1.81 -7.66 -3.65
CA LEU A 74 1.93 -6.39 -4.39
C LEU A 74 2.16 -6.62 -5.89
N LYS A 75 2.96 -7.62 -6.27
CA LYS A 75 3.12 -8.01 -7.69
C LYS A 75 1.79 -8.43 -8.33
N ARG A 76 0.96 -9.21 -7.62
CA ARG A 76 -0.38 -9.61 -8.12
C ARG A 76 -1.28 -8.39 -8.29
N ILE A 77 -1.31 -7.50 -7.30
CA ILE A 77 -2.09 -6.25 -7.36
C ILE A 77 -1.62 -5.38 -8.54
N ALA A 78 -0.31 -5.19 -8.70
CA ALA A 78 0.28 -4.42 -9.79
C ALA A 78 -0.15 -4.96 -11.17
N LYS A 79 -0.17 -6.29 -11.35
CA LYS A 79 -0.64 -6.90 -12.61
C LYS A 79 -2.11 -6.58 -12.90
N ILE A 80 -2.98 -6.70 -11.89
CA ILE A 80 -4.42 -6.41 -12.01
C ILE A 80 -4.65 -4.93 -12.33
N GLU A 81 -3.94 -4.05 -11.64
CA GLU A 81 -4.08 -2.60 -11.76
C GLU A 81 -3.32 -2.01 -12.97
N LYS A 82 -2.68 -2.84 -13.80
CA LYS A 82 -1.81 -2.45 -14.93
C LYS A 82 -0.71 -1.46 -14.51
N ALA A 83 -0.17 -1.67 -13.31
CA ALA A 83 0.84 -0.81 -12.74
C ALA A 83 2.22 -1.09 -13.34
N ILE A 84 2.92 -0.04 -13.76
CA ILE A 84 4.30 -0.16 -14.26
C ILE A 84 5.33 -0.10 -13.11
N PHE A 85 4.97 0.54 -12.00
CA PHE A 85 5.82 0.64 -10.81
C PHE A 85 4.99 0.54 -9.53
N VAL A 86 5.61 -0.01 -8.48
CA VAL A 86 5.16 0.06 -7.09
C VAL A 86 6.28 0.73 -6.30
N SER A 87 6.01 1.86 -5.63
CA SER A 87 7.00 2.54 -4.76
C SER A 87 6.53 2.57 -3.31
N GLU A 88 7.52 2.55 -2.42
CA GLU A 88 7.37 2.74 -0.97
C GLU A 88 7.99 4.06 -0.49
N LYS A 89 8.72 4.76 -1.38
CA LYS A 89 9.33 6.08 -1.18
C LYS A 89 8.55 7.15 -1.93
#